data_AF-A0A099GFM2-F1
#
_entry.id   AF-A0A099GFM2-F1
#
_cell.length_a   1.000
_cell.length_b   1.000
_cell.length_c   1.000
_cell.angle_alpha   90.00
_cell.angle_beta   90.00
_cell.angle_gamma   90.00
#
_symmetry.space_group_name_H-M   'P 1'
#
loop_
_entity.id
_entity.type
_entity.pdbx_description
1 polymer ?
#
loop_
_entity_poly.entity_id
_entity_poly.type
_entity_poly.pdbx_seq_one_letter_code
_entity_poly.pdbx_strand_id
1 'polypeptide(L)'
;MNDQTTLTSEVARAFRDHGITAALTALIGGTMALIAAITRKAFTNEALLDRLDRELVADRDRIDRQRSEDRKADGDRLDRIETDIRSMRDMLFDAFQRGRSD
;
A
#
# COMPACT_ATOMS: atom_id res chain seq x y z
N MET A 1 -33.71 45.38 -14.60
CA MET A 1 -34.19 44.49 -13.51
C MET A 1 -33.46 43.17 -13.64
N ASN A 2 -32.37 43.00 -12.88
CA ASN A 2 -31.67 41.73 -12.77
C ASN A 2 -31.55 41.45 -11.26
N ASP A 3 -32.61 40.87 -10.69
CA ASP A 3 -32.63 40.46 -9.29
C ASP A 3 -31.76 39.21 -9.15
N GLN A 4 -30.45 39.42 -9.02
CA GLN A 4 -29.54 38.38 -8.54
C GLN A 4 -29.80 38.16 -7.05
N THR A 5 -30.86 37.41 -6.76
CA THR A 5 -31.13 36.89 -5.42
C THR A 5 -29.99 35.93 -5.07
N THR A 6 -29.12 36.38 -4.18
CA THR A 6 -28.04 35.56 -3.62
C THR A 6 -28.67 34.50 -2.72
N LEU A 7 -28.16 33.25 -2.73
CA LEU A 7 -28.63 32.14 -1.89
C LEU A 7 -28.86 32.54 -0.41
N THR A 8 -27.99 33.39 0.12
CA THR A 8 -28.09 33.93 1.47
C THR A 8 -29.33 34.81 1.68
N SER A 9 -29.71 35.60 0.68
CA SER A 9 -30.93 36.44 0.73
C SER A 9 -32.20 35.61 0.68
N GLU A 10 -32.19 34.52 -0.07
CA GLU A 10 -33.33 33.60 -0.19
C GLU A 10 -33.52 32.79 1.09
N VAL A 11 -32.42 32.29 1.68
CA VAL A 11 -32.43 31.64 2.99
C VAL A 11 -32.91 32.60 4.08
N ALA A 12 -32.42 33.85 4.10
CA ALA A 12 -32.86 34.85 5.08
C ALA A 12 -34.36 35.17 4.96
N ARG A 13 -34.90 35.18 3.74
CA ARG A 13 -36.33 35.39 3.49
C ARG A 13 -37.15 34.18 3.92
N ALA A 14 -36.72 32.96 3.60
CA ALA A 14 -37.37 31.72 4.03
C ALA A 14 -37.42 31.57 5.56
N PHE A 15 -36.35 31.94 6.28
CA PHE A 15 -36.33 31.95 7.74
C PHE A 15 -37.23 33.05 8.33
N ARG A 16 -37.36 34.20 7.68
CA ARG A 16 -38.27 35.27 8.12
C ARG A 16 -39.73 34.88 7.94
N ASP A 17 -40.06 34.28 6.81
CA ASP A 17 -41.45 34.01 6.43
C ASP A 17 -41.96 32.70 7.05
N HIS A 18 -41.08 31.70 7.27
CA HIS A 18 -41.47 30.35 7.70
C HIS A 18 -40.71 29.85 8.94
N GLY A 19 -39.85 30.68 9.57
CA GLY A 19 -39.24 30.50 10.89
C GLY A 19 -38.89 29.05 11.27
N ILE A 20 -39.82 28.41 11.98
CA ILE A 20 -39.69 27.05 12.53
C ILE A 20 -39.63 25.99 11.42
N THR A 21 -40.47 26.10 10.38
CA THR A 21 -40.53 25.14 9.27
C THR A 21 -39.25 25.19 8.43
N ALA A 22 -38.72 26.39 8.18
CA ALA A 22 -37.45 26.58 7.49
C ALA A 22 -36.28 26.00 8.31
N ALA A 23 -36.27 26.22 9.63
CA ALA A 23 -35.27 25.67 10.54
C ALA A 23 -35.28 24.13 10.56
N LEU A 24 -36.46 23.52 10.67
CA LEU A 24 -36.63 22.06 10.63
C LEU A 24 -36.16 21.46 9.31
N THR A 25 -36.51 22.10 8.19
CA THR A 25 -36.11 21.63 6.86
C THR A 25 -34.60 21.74 6.67
N ALA A 26 -33.99 22.85 7.10
CA ALA A 26 -32.54 23.04 7.06
C ALA A 26 -31.80 22.03 7.95
N LEU A 27 -32.34 21.74 9.14
CA LEU A 27 -31.79 20.73 10.04
C LEU A 27 -31.84 19.34 9.41
N ILE A 28 -33.00 18.90 8.94
CA ILE A 28 -33.19 17.58 8.33
C ILE A 28 -32.32 17.44 7.08
N GLY A 29 -32.36 18.43 6.18
CA GLY A 29 -31.57 18.45 4.96
C GLY A 29 -30.06 18.48 5.23
N GLY A 30 -29.63 19.28 6.20
CA GLY A 30 -28.22 19.33 6.63
C GLY A 30 -27.75 18.01 7.23
N THR A 31 -28.58 17.35 8.04
CA THR A 31 -28.23 16.05 8.64
C THR A 31 -28.14 14.96 7.57
N MET A 32 -29.08 14.92 6.62
CA MET A 32 -29.03 14.01 5.46
C MET A 32 -27.78 14.24 4.60
N ALA A 33 -27.44 15.50 4.34
CA ALA A 33 -26.25 15.85 3.57
C ALA A 33 -24.96 15.40 4.29
N LEU A 34 -24.92 15.54 5.62
CA LEU A 34 -23.79 15.08 6.44
C LEU A 34 -23.65 13.56 6.37
N ILE A 35 -24.75 12.81 6.53
CA ILE A 35 -24.76 11.34 6.42
C ILE A 35 -24.26 10.93 5.04
N ALA A 36 -24.80 11.52 3.97
CA ALA A 36 -24.39 11.20 2.61
C ALA A 36 -22.89 11.47 2.37
N ALA A 37 -22.35 12.56 2.92
CA ALA A 37 -20.94 12.89 2.82
C ALA A 37 -20.04 11.88 3.58
N ILE A 38 -20.43 11.51 4.81
CA ILE A 38 -19.72 10.51 5.62
C ILE A 38 -19.75 9.15 4.94
N THR A 39 -20.92 8.71 4.47
CA THR A 39 -21.10 7.45 3.75
C THR A 39 -20.27 7.41 2.47
N ARG A 40 -20.26 8.48 1.67
CA ARG A 40 -19.40 8.58 0.49
C ARG A 40 -17.93 8.44 0.86
N LYS A 41 -17.48 9.14 1.91
CA LYS A 41 -16.10 9.08 2.38
C LYS A 41 -15.71 7.69 2.90
N ALA A 42 -16.60 7.05 3.66
CA ALA A 42 -16.40 5.70 4.18
C ALA A 42 -16.24 4.68 3.04
N PHE A 43 -17.15 4.69 2.05
CA PHE A 43 -17.04 3.81 0.88
C PHE A 43 -15.78 4.07 0.05
N THR A 44 -15.39 5.33 -0.14
CA THR A 44 -14.12 5.62 -0.84
C THR A 44 -12.90 5.16 -0.06
N ASN A 45 -12.95 5.21 1.28
CA ASN A 45 -11.87 4.76 2.12
C ASN A 45 -11.74 3.24 2.10
N GLU A 46 -12.86 2.51 2.17
CA GLU A 46 -12.87 1.04 2.03
C GLU A 46 -12.34 0.59 0.67
N ALA A 47 -12.78 1.22 -0.41
CA ALA A 47 -12.28 0.91 -1.75
C ALA A 47 -10.77 1.20 -1.91
N LEU A 48 -10.28 2.27 -1.25
CA LEU A 48 -8.87 2.62 -1.26
C LEU A 48 -8.05 1.67 -0.39
N LEU A 49 -8.57 1.27 0.77
CA LEU A 49 -7.94 0.29 1.67
C LEU A 49 -7.82 -1.08 1.00
N ASP A 50 -8.88 -1.55 0.35
CA ASP A 50 -8.89 -2.83 -0.35
C ASP A 50 -7.92 -2.83 -1.54
N ARG A 51 -7.81 -1.71 -2.27
CA ARG A 51 -6.78 -1.56 -3.29
C ARG A 51 -5.38 -1.59 -2.69
N LEU A 52 -5.16 -0.89 -1.57
CA LEU A 52 -3.86 -0.83 -0.90
C LEU A 52 -3.45 -2.20 -0.40
N ASP A 53 -4.38 -2.99 0.15
CA ASP A 53 -4.11 -4.34 0.64
C ASP A 53 -3.67 -5.27 -0.52
N ARG A 54 -4.34 -5.19 -1.68
CA ARG A 54 -3.93 -5.93 -2.89
C ARG A 54 -2.54 -5.54 -3.37
N GLU A 55 -2.23 -4.23 -3.41
CA GLU A 55 -0.90 -3.74 -3.79
C GLU A 55 0.16 -4.23 -2.80
N LEU A 56 -0.14 -4.22 -1.50
CA LEU A 56 0.77 -4.66 -0.43
C LEU A 56 1.06 -6.16 -0.48
N VAL A 57 0.04 -6.99 -0.77
CA VAL A 57 0.21 -8.43 -0.99
C VAL A 57 1.08 -8.71 -2.20
N ALA A 58 0.84 -8.02 -3.33
CA ALA A 58 1.63 -8.19 -4.53
C ALA A 58 3.10 -7.80 -4.33
N ASP A 59 3.37 -6.72 -3.61
CA ASP A 59 4.72 -6.28 -3.27
C ASP A 59 5.43 -7.25 -2.32
N ARG A 60 4.72 -7.78 -1.32
CA ARG A 60 5.27 -8.82 -0.43
C ARG A 60 5.67 -10.06 -1.21
N ASP A 61 4.79 -10.57 -2.07
CA ASP A 61 5.06 -11.72 -2.93
C ASP A 61 6.30 -11.50 -3.81
N ARG A 62 6.43 -10.28 -4.34
CA ARG A 62 7.60 -9.91 -5.16
C ARG A 62 8.89 -9.91 -4.34
N ILE A 63 8.88 -9.31 -3.16
CA ILE A 63 10.05 -9.27 -2.26
C ILE A 63 10.44 -10.68 -1.82
N ASP A 64 9.47 -11.52 -1.48
CA ASP A 64 9.75 -12.89 -1.04
C ASP A 64 10.33 -13.75 -2.16
N ARG A 65 9.86 -13.58 -3.40
CA ARG A 65 10.49 -14.20 -4.59
C ARG A 65 11.92 -13.71 -4.76
N GLN A 66 12.16 -12.39 -4.73
CA GLN A 66 13.52 -11.84 -4.84
C GLN A 66 14.45 -12.41 -3.77
N ARG A 67 14.01 -12.43 -2.51
CA ARG A 67 14.80 -13.02 -1.41
C ARG A 67 15.08 -14.51 -1.61
N SER A 68 14.17 -15.25 -2.25
CA SER A 68 14.38 -16.67 -2.54
C SER A 68 15.39 -16.88 -3.67
N GLU A 69 15.35 -16.01 -4.69
CA GLU A 69 16.29 -16.00 -5.80
C GLU A 69 17.69 -15.61 -5.33
N ASP A 70 17.80 -14.58 -4.49
CA ASP A 70 19.07 -14.13 -3.89
C ASP A 70 19.70 -15.25 -3.06
N ARG A 71 18.92 -15.88 -2.18
CA ARG A 71 19.39 -17.02 -1.37
C ARG A 71 19.87 -18.19 -2.23
N LYS A 72 19.20 -18.44 -3.36
CA LYS A 72 19.60 -19.49 -4.30
C LYS A 72 20.90 -19.13 -5.01
N ALA A 73 21.01 -17.90 -5.52
CA ALA A 73 22.21 -17.42 -6.20
C ALA A 73 23.43 -17.42 -5.27
N ASP A 74 23.25 -17.03 -4.02
CA ASP A 74 24.30 -17.12 -3.00
C ASP A 74 24.68 -18.57 -2.69
N GLY A 75 23.70 -19.47 -2.60
CA GLY A 75 23.94 -20.92 -2.45
C GLY A 75 24.80 -21.48 -3.59
N ASP A 76 24.40 -21.24 -4.84
CA ASP A 76 25.15 -21.69 -6.03
C ASP A 76 26.57 -21.13 -6.06
N ARG A 77 26.77 -19.89 -5.56
CA ARG A 77 28.09 -19.27 -5.44
C ARG A 77 28.93 -19.94 -4.36
N LEU A 78 28.35 -20.26 -3.21
CA LEU A 78 29.03 -20.96 -2.12
C LEU A 78 29.45 -22.38 -2.53
N ASP A 79 28.59 -23.12 -3.23
CA ASP A 79 28.89 -24.47 -3.71
C ASP A 79 30.10 -24.49 -4.67
N ARG A 80 30.20 -23.45 -5.53
CA ARG A 80 31.37 -23.30 -6.40
C ARG A 80 32.64 -23.03 -5.60
N ILE A 81 32.57 -22.14 -4.62
CA ILE A 81 33.71 -21.83 -3.74
C ILE A 81 34.14 -23.08 -2.97
N GLU A 82 33.20 -23.87 -2.46
CA GLU A 82 33.51 -25.13 -1.77
C GLU A 82 34.21 -26.13 -2.69
N THR A 83 33.74 -26.24 -3.93
CA THR A 83 34.35 -27.11 -4.96
C THR A 83 35.79 -26.68 -5.24
N ASP A 84 36.04 -25.38 -5.40
CA ASP A 84 37.38 -24.84 -5.64
C ASP A 84 38.31 -25.07 -4.44
N ILE A 85 37.82 -24.84 -3.21
CA ILE A 85 38.57 -25.11 -1.98
C ILE A 85 38.95 -26.60 -1.91
N ARG A 86 38.01 -27.49 -2.22
CA ARG A 86 38.25 -28.94 -2.21
C ARG A 86 39.30 -29.34 -3.23
N SER A 87 39.22 -28.79 -4.44
CA SER A 87 40.21 -28.99 -5.50
C SER A 87 41.61 -28.52 -5.08
N MET A 88 41.73 -27.30 -4.54
CA MET A 88 43.00 -26.77 -4.04
C MET A 88 43.59 -27.61 -2.92
N ARG A 89 42.75 -28.03 -1.97
CA ARG A 89 43.14 -28.90 -0.87
C ARG A 89 43.72 -30.21 -1.39
N ASP A 90 43.07 -30.84 -2.36
CA ASP A 90 43.50 -32.12 -2.92
C ASP A 90 44.83 -31.98 -3.68
N MET A 91 45.01 -30.89 -4.45
CA MET A 91 46.29 -30.57 -5.10
C MET A 91 47.44 -30.36 -4.09
N LEU A 92 47.19 -29.65 -2.99
CA LEU A 92 48.18 -29.44 -1.94
C LEU A 92 48.55 -30.75 -1.22
N PHE A 93 47.56 -31.61 -0.95
CA PHE A 93 47.82 -32.93 -0.36
C PHE A 93 48.65 -33.82 -1.28
N ASP A 94 48.36 -33.85 -2.57
CA ASP A 94 49.12 -34.63 -3.56
C ASP A 94 50.56 -34.13 -3.67
N ALA A 95 50.76 -32.81 -3.74
CA ALA A 95 52.09 -32.21 -3.73
C ALA A 95 52.89 -32.53 -2.46
N PHE A 96 52.24 -32.50 -1.29
CA PHE A 96 52.87 -32.84 -0.02
C PHE A 96 53.23 -34.33 0.08
N GLN A 97 52.40 -35.22 -0.45
CA GLN A 97 52.68 -36.67 -0.47
C GLN A 97 53.84 -37.02 -1.42
N ARG A 98 53.89 -36.39 -2.61
CA ARG A 98 55.01 -36.60 -3.55
C ARG A 98 56.34 -36.14 -2.96
N GLY A 99 56.40 -35.01 -2.25
CA GLY A 99 57.62 -34.55 -1.59
C GLY A 99 58.11 -35.39 -0.42
N ARG A 100 57.34 -36.38 0.05
CA ARG A 100 57.73 -37.37 1.06
C ARG A 100 58.16 -38.72 0.45
N SER A 101 57.94 -38.89 -0.87
CA SER A 101 58.18 -40.13 -1.60
C SER A 101 59.53 -40.15 -2.35
N ASP A 102 60.21 -39.01 -2.40
CA ASP A 102 61.62 -38.81 -2.80
C ASP A 102 62.50 -38.68 -1.53
#